data_AF-A0A7G3UWS2-F1
#
_entry.id   AF-A0A7G3UWS2-F1
#
_cell.length_a   1.000
_cell.length_b   1.000
_cell.length_c   1.000
_cell.angle_alpha   90.00
_cell.angle_beta   90.00
_cell.angle_gamma   90.00
#
_symmetry.space_group_name_H-M   'P 1'
#
loop_
_entity.id
_entity.type
_entity.pdbx_description
1 polymer ?
#
loop_
_entity_poly.entity_id
_entity_poly.type
_entity_poly.pdbx_seq_one_letter_code
_entity_poly.pdbx_strand_id
1 'polypeptide(L)' 'PVEIRETPIQFSMETEFCEFSPELEDHFEIFEHIRGFNVTIVTSANTKDETLPPWSGFLLKDEGETK' A
#
# COMPACT_ATOMS: atom_id res chain seq x y z
N PRO A 1 -13.03 -16.05 -14.75
CA PRO A 1 -11.62 -15.94 -14.32
C PRO A 1 -11.21 -14.47 -14.31
N VAL A 2 -10.67 -13.95 -13.21
CA VAL A 2 -10.13 -12.59 -13.17
C VAL A 2 -8.80 -12.62 -13.92
N GLU A 3 -8.70 -11.88 -15.04
CA GLU A 3 -7.43 -11.67 -15.73
C GLU A 3 -6.55 -10.77 -14.88
N ILE A 4 -5.48 -11.33 -14.32
CA ILE A 4 -4.42 -10.57 -13.66
C ILE A 4 -3.55 -9.98 -14.77
N ARG A 5 -3.61 -8.66 -14.95
CA ARG A 5 -2.90 -7.95 -16.02
C ARG A 5 -1.56 -7.41 -15.52
N GLU A 6 -0.62 -7.23 -16.44
CA GLU A 6 0.80 -6.89 -16.16
C GLU A 6 1.04 -5.42 -15.75
N THR A 7 0.00 -4.66 -15.41
CA THR A 7 0.13 -3.26 -14.94
C THR A 7 -0.27 -3.10 -13.47
N PRO A 8 0.43 -3.78 -12.53
CA PRO A 8 0.18 -3.59 -11.12
C PRO A 8 0.81 -2.29 -10.61
N ILE A 9 0.28 -1.78 -9.50
CA ILE A 9 0.94 -0.74 -8.71
C ILE A 9 1.86 -1.45 -7.72
N GLN A 10 3.13 -1.09 -7.69
CA GLN A 10 4.12 -1.66 -6.78
C GLN A 10 4.75 -0.56 -5.94
N PHE A 11 4.83 -0.79 -4.64
CA PHE A 11 5.53 0.09 -3.70
C PHE A 11 6.09 -0.71 -2.53
N SER A 12 7.07 -0.13 -1.86
CA SER A 12 7.65 -0.68 -0.64
C SER A 12 7.09 0.07 0.57
N MET A 13 6.77 -0.65 1.62
CA MET A 13 6.27 -0.13 2.89
C MET A 13 7.28 -0.50 3.97
N GLU A 14 7.81 0.50 4.66
CA GLU A 14 8.73 0.28 5.79
C GLU A 14 8.00 -0.40 6.95
N THR A 15 8.72 -1.14 7.79
CA THR A 15 8.11 -1.83 8.95
C THR A 15 7.55 -0.88 9.99
N GLU A 16 8.07 0.35 10.07
CA GLU A 16 7.54 1.42 10.93
C GLU A 16 6.04 1.67 10.65
N PHE A 17 5.55 1.38 9.44
CA PHE A 17 4.14 1.54 9.15
C PHE A 17 3.23 0.48 9.79
N CYS A 18 3.77 -0.65 10.28
CA CYS A 18 2.98 -1.63 11.01
C CYS A 18 2.48 -1.07 12.35
N GLU A 19 3.16 -0.07 12.92
CA GLU A 19 2.71 0.63 14.13
C GLU A 19 1.37 1.37 13.91
N PHE A 20 1.02 1.71 12.66
CA PHE A 20 -0.26 2.37 12.36
C PHE A 20 -1.46 1.41 12.32
N SER A 21 -1.24 0.08 12.30
CA SER A 21 -2.31 -0.91 12.29
C SER A 21 -2.60 -1.35 13.73
N PRO A 22 -3.81 -1.09 14.27
CA PRO A 22 -4.17 -1.53 15.63
C PRO A 22 -4.00 -3.04 15.85
N GLU A 23 -4.12 -3.83 14.78
CA GLU A 23 -3.94 -5.28 14.81
C GLU A 23 -2.48 -5.71 14.98
N LEU A 24 -1.52 -4.87 14.60
CA LEU A 24 -0.09 -5.20 14.63
C LEU A 24 0.65 -4.46 15.76
N GLU A 25 0.06 -3.42 16.32
CA GLU A 25 0.62 -2.60 17.41
C GLU A 25 0.97 -3.45 18.65
N ASP A 26 0.10 -4.38 19.06
CA ASP A 26 0.30 -5.22 20.26
C ASP A 26 1.27 -6.40 20.05
N HIS A 27 1.69 -6.67 18.81
CA HIS A 27 2.51 -7.84 18.45
C HIS A 27 3.71 -7.46 17.55
N PHE A 28 4.19 -6.22 17.65
CA PHE A 28 5.24 -5.72 16.78
C PHE A 28 6.55 -6.54 16.86
N GLU A 29 6.79 -7.27 17.96
CA GLU A 29 7.97 -8.12 18.11
C GLU A 29 8.14 -9.16 16.99
N ILE A 30 7.05 -9.61 16.35
CA ILE A 30 7.14 -10.59 15.26
C ILE A 30 7.78 -10.00 13.98
N PHE A 31 7.86 -8.67 13.88
CA PHE A 31 8.42 -7.96 12.73
C PHE A 31 9.83 -7.39 12.97
N GLU A 32 10.43 -7.62 14.14
CA GLU A 32 11.79 -7.15 14.51
C GLU A 32 12.84 -7.36 13.40
N HIS A 33 12.76 -8.49 12.70
CA HIS A 33 13.76 -8.90 11.70
C HIS A 33 13.36 -8.59 10.26
N ILE A 34 12.14 -8.10 10.05
CA ILE A 34 11.61 -7.77 8.72
C ILE A 34 12.04 -6.33 8.41
N ARG A 35 12.44 -6.07 7.16
CA ARG A 35 12.93 -4.75 6.71
C ARG A 35 11.90 -3.97 5.89
N GLY A 36 10.69 -4.47 5.80
CA GLY A 36 9.59 -3.87 5.07
C GLY A 36 8.87 -4.89 4.20
N PHE A 37 7.87 -4.40 3.49
CA PHE A 37 6.98 -5.20 2.65
C PHE A 37 7.00 -4.65 1.24
N ASN A 38 7.14 -5.56 0.27
CA ASN A 38 6.86 -5.23 -1.12
C ASN A 38 5.39 -5.49 -1.38
N VAL A 39 4.62 -4.42 -1.56
CA VAL A 39 3.19 -4.48 -1.80
C VAL A 39 2.95 -4.36 -3.31
N THR A 40 2.20 -5.31 -3.86
CA THR A 40 1.78 -5.31 -5.26
C THR A 40 0.25 -5.28 -5.32
N ILE A 41 -0.31 -4.19 -5.80
CA ILE A 41 -1.76 -4.02 -6.01
C ILE A 41 -2.07 -4.35 -7.47
N VAL A 42 -2.82 -5.43 -7.68
CA VAL A 42 -3.38 -5.77 -8.99
C VAL A 42 -4.69 -5.01 -9.18
N THR A 43 -4.83 -4.33 -10.31
CA THR A 43 -6.03 -3.55 -10.65
C THR A 43 -6.65 -4.06 -11.95
N SER A 44 -7.89 -3.66 -12.21
CA SER A 44 -8.56 -3.91 -13.49
C SER A 44 -8.13 -2.95 -14.61
N ALA A 45 -7.21 -2.02 -14.34
CA ALA A 45 -6.73 -1.08 -15.35
C ALA A 45 -6.03 -1.82 -16.50
N ASN A 46 -6.16 -1.28 -17.71
CA ASN A 46 -5.60 -1.88 -18.91
C ASN A 46 -4.16 -1.39 -19.18
N THR A 47 -3.84 -0.19 -18.72
CA THR A 47 -2.54 0.46 -18.96
C THR A 47 -2.02 1.08 -17.67
N LYS A 48 -0.72 1.39 -17.63
CA LYS A 48 -0.12 2.09 -16.49
C LYS A 48 -0.74 3.47 -16.27
N ASP A 49 -1.06 4.21 -17.33
CA ASP A 49 -1.70 5.53 -17.19
C ASP A 49 -3.09 5.43 -16.58
N GLU A 50 -3.86 4.38 -16.88
CA GLU A 50 -5.16 4.11 -16.24
C GLU A 50 -5.03 3.76 -14.74
N THR A 51 -3.87 3.28 -14.28
CA THR A 51 -3.63 3.05 -12.84
C THR A 51 -3.41 4.35 -12.06
N LEU A 52 -2.98 5.43 -12.73
CA LEU A 52 -2.60 6.68 -12.04
C LEU A 52 -3.78 7.38 -11.38
N PRO A 53 -4.95 7.60 -12.04
CA PRO A 53 -6.08 8.27 -11.40
C PRO A 53 -6.57 7.58 -10.12
N PRO A 54 -6.87 6.26 -10.09
CA PRO A 54 -7.30 5.61 -8.85
C PRO A 54 -6.19 5.65 -7.79
N TRP A 55 -4.93 5.41 -8.16
CA TRP A 55 -3.82 5.49 -7.22
C TRP A 55 -3.68 6.87 -6.58
N SER A 56 -3.72 7.94 -7.39
CA SER A 56 -3.67 9.32 -6.88
C SER A 56 -4.88 9.70 -6.04
N GLY A 57 -6.06 9.12 -6.31
CA GLY A 57 -7.28 9.35 -5.52
C GLY A 57 -7.26 8.64 -4.18
N PHE A 58 -6.66 7.45 -4.10
CA PHE A 58 -6.45 6.73 -2.83
C PHE A 58 -5.35 7.35 -1.97
N LEU A 59 -4.29 7.87 -2.60
CA LEU A 59 -3.19 8.57 -1.92
C LEU A 59 -3.52 10.00 -1.49
N LEU A 60 -4.80 10.41 -1.47
CA LEU A 60 -5.19 11.72 -0.92
C LEU A 60 -4.63 11.81 0.50
N LYS A 61 -3.64 12.70 0.62
CA LYS A 61 -2.78 12.87 1.77
C LYS A 61 -3.60 12.95 3.05
N ASP A 62 -3.17 12.23 4.08
CA ASP A 62 -3.38 12.65 5.46
C ASP A 62 -2.52 13.92 5.72
N GLU A 63 -2.63 14.94 4.85
CA GLU A 63 -2.26 16.30 5.19
C GLU A 63 -3.37 16.75 6.10
N GLY A 64 -3.18 16.46 7.39
CA GLY A 64 -4.20 16.57 8.40
C GLY A 64 -5.11 17.77 8.21
N GLU A 65 -6.40 17.57 8.45
CA GLU A 65 -7.18 18.63 9.05
C GLU A 65 -6.52 18.97 10.40
N THR A 66 -5.43 19.74 10.35
CA THR A 66 -4.98 20.53 11.48
C THR A 66 -6.09 21.50 11.80
N LYS A 67 -6.90 21.16 12.79
CA LYS A 67 -7.67 22.13 13.56
C LYS A 67 -7.48 21.89 15.04
#